data_AF-A0A6G0P7H6-F1
#
_entry.id   AF-A0A6G0P7H6-F1
#
_cell.length_a   1.000
_cell.length_b   1.000
_cell.length_c   1.000
_cell.angle_alpha   90.00
_cell.angle_beta   90.00
_cell.angle_gamma   90.00
#
_symmetry.space_group_name_H-M   'P 1'
#
loop_
_entity.id
_entity.type
_entity.pdbx_description
1 polymer ?
#
loop_
_entity_poly.entity_id
_entity_poly.type
_entity_poly.pdbx_seq_one_letter_code
_entity_poly.pdbx_strand_id
1 'polypeptide(L)'
;MASAAMMHFPVYESAAVKVINGDTHLSANERAAIEKFENKEEDSATAILRVKKTAAASPTSAVYSELLMKLPPRSNRVECLFSQAKVMLTPLRVSLLPVNIAMLMFLRTNSSYWDLATVSAIYQQAQCFGARESTLA
;
A
#
# COMPACT_ATOMS: atom_id res chain seq x y z
N MET A 1 -14.69 -16.19 0.29
CA MET A 1 -13.88 -14.97 0.55
C MET A 1 -14.87 -13.87 0.92
N ALA A 2 -14.81 -13.31 2.14
CA ALA A 2 -15.73 -12.23 2.52
C ALA A 2 -15.31 -10.94 1.79
N SER A 3 -16.06 -10.57 0.76
CA SER A 3 -15.90 -9.30 0.07
C SER A 3 -16.61 -8.24 0.88
N ALA A 4 -15.84 -7.30 1.45
CA ALA A 4 -16.39 -6.06 1.97
C ALA A 4 -17.06 -5.30 0.82
N ALA A 5 -18.19 -4.62 1.07
CA ALA A 5 -18.77 -3.73 0.07
C ALA A 5 -17.69 -2.74 -0.36
N MET A 6 -17.19 -2.91 -1.59
CA MET A 6 -16.09 -2.13 -2.13
C MET A 6 -16.53 -0.67 -2.15
N MET A 7 -16.01 0.13 -1.22
CA MET A 7 -15.97 1.58 -1.42
C MET A 7 -14.95 1.83 -2.53
N HIS A 8 -15.38 1.56 -3.75
CA HIS A 8 -14.58 1.69 -4.96
C HIS A 8 -14.58 3.17 -5.30
N PHE A 9 -13.40 3.78 -5.37
CA PHE A 9 -13.27 5.12 -5.91
C PHE A 9 -12.66 4.96 -7.31
N PRO A 10 -13.47 4.68 -8.35
CA PRO A 10 -12.99 4.25 -9.65
C PRO A 10 -12.12 5.30 -10.33
N VAL A 11 -12.36 6.58 -10.07
CA VAL A 11 -11.62 7.71 -10.66
C VAL A 11 -10.20 7.86 -10.08
N TYR A 12 -10.01 7.55 -8.79
CA TYR A 12 -8.71 7.58 -8.11
C TYR A 12 -7.93 6.32 -8.46
N GLU A 13 -8.58 5.16 -8.42
CA GLU A 13 -7.92 3.88 -8.70
C GLU A 13 -7.41 3.83 -10.15
N SER A 14 -8.22 4.27 -11.11
CA SER A 14 -7.79 4.39 -12.52
C SER A 14 -6.64 5.39 -12.68
N ALA A 15 -6.75 6.56 -12.04
CA ALA A 15 -5.70 7.57 -12.06
C ALA A 15 -4.39 7.05 -11.43
N ALA A 16 -4.45 6.36 -10.29
CA ALA A 16 -3.28 5.83 -9.60
C ALA A 16 -2.59 4.75 -10.43
N VAL A 17 -3.36 3.85 -11.05
CA VAL A 17 -2.83 2.84 -11.98
C VAL A 17 -2.15 3.50 -13.18
N LYS A 18 -2.76 4.53 -13.77
CA LYS A 18 -2.18 5.27 -14.90
C LYS A 18 -0.84 5.89 -14.53
N VAL A 19 -0.75 6.60 -13.41
CA VAL A 19 0.52 7.19 -12.98
C VAL A 19 1.57 6.11 -12.66
N ILE A 20 1.18 5.01 -12.01
CA ILE A 20 2.10 3.89 -11.69
C ILE A 20 2.66 3.25 -12.97
N ASN A 21 1.84 3.17 -14.03
CA ASN A 21 2.26 2.67 -15.33
C ASN A 21 3.05 3.70 -16.17
N GLY A 22 3.19 4.94 -15.68
CA GLY A 22 3.84 6.03 -16.40
C GLY A 22 2.99 6.70 -17.47
N ASP A 23 1.66 6.50 -17.47
CA ASP A 23 0.75 7.16 -18.39
C ASP A 23 0.57 8.65 -18.04
N THR A 24 0.75 9.51 -19.03
CA THR A 24 0.63 10.97 -18.91
C THR A 24 -0.77 11.50 -19.24
N HIS A 25 -1.68 10.64 -19.71
CA HIS A 25 -3.03 11.02 -20.15
C HIS A 25 -4.06 10.82 -19.03
N LEU A 26 -4.10 11.77 -18.09
CA LEU A 26 -5.13 11.82 -17.04
C LEU A 26 -6.29 12.75 -17.44
N SER A 27 -7.52 12.29 -17.21
CA SER A 27 -8.73 13.10 -17.31
C SER A 27 -8.77 14.19 -16.24
N ALA A 28 -9.51 15.28 -16.45
CA ALA A 28 -9.64 16.36 -15.47
C ALA A 28 -10.11 15.86 -14.08
N ASN A 29 -11.02 14.89 -14.07
CA ASN A 29 -11.54 14.27 -12.85
C ASN A 29 -10.48 13.40 -12.15
N GLU A 30 -9.64 12.72 -12.93
CA GLU A 30 -8.54 11.89 -12.44
C GLU A 30 -7.42 12.76 -11.84
N ARG A 31 -7.11 13.88 -12.50
CA ARG A 31 -6.15 14.87 -11.99
C ARG A 31 -6.63 15.51 -10.70
N ALA A 32 -7.92 15.86 -10.59
CA ALA A 32 -8.50 16.38 -9.35
C ALA A 32 -8.45 15.36 -8.19
N ALA A 33 -8.60 14.07 -8.49
CA ALA A 33 -8.51 13.01 -7.47
C ALA A 33 -7.08 12.81 -6.93
N ILE A 34 -6.05 13.09 -7.75
CA ILE A 34 -4.63 12.90 -7.41
C ILE A 34 -3.91 14.22 -7.10
N GLU A 35 -4.58 15.36 -7.18
CA GLU A 35 -4.00 16.70 -6.94
C GLU A 35 -3.17 16.79 -5.65
N LYS A 36 -3.59 16.10 -4.58
CA LYS A 36 -2.89 16.06 -3.28
C LYS A 36 -1.49 15.43 -3.35
N PHE A 37 -1.21 14.66 -4.40
CA PHE A 37 0.05 13.95 -4.63
C PHE A 37 0.88 14.57 -5.75
N GLU A 38 0.42 15.65 -6.39
CA GLU A 38 1.19 16.42 -7.37
C GLU A 38 2.29 17.19 -6.61
N ASN A 39 3.55 17.01 -7.01
CA ASN A 39 4.64 17.77 -6.40
C ASN A 39 4.50 19.23 -6.83
N LYS A 40 4.24 20.10 -5.86
CA LYS A 40 4.29 21.56 -6.05
C LYS A 40 5.71 22.11 -5.97
N GLU A 41 6.73 21.25 -6.02
CA GLU A 41 8.12 21.71 -6.16
C GLU A 41 8.32 22.27 -7.57
N GLU A 42 7.88 23.51 -7.74
CA GLU A 42 8.44 24.38 -8.73
C GLU A 42 9.91 24.60 -8.34
N ASP A 43 10.81 23.89 -9.02
CA ASP A 43 12.20 24.30 -9.08
C ASP A 43 12.19 25.79 -9.49
N SER A 44 12.67 26.65 -8.59
CA SER A 44 12.61 28.11 -8.75
C SER A 44 13.27 28.57 -10.06
N ALA A 45 14.20 27.78 -10.61
CA ALA A 45 14.78 28.00 -11.92
C ALA A 45 13.77 27.86 -13.08
N THR A 46 12.83 26.93 -13.00
CA THR A 46 11.80 26.71 -14.03
C THR A 46 10.70 27.77 -14.01
N ALA A 47 10.36 28.31 -12.84
CA ALA A 47 9.44 29.44 -12.71
C ALA A 47 9.98 30.70 -13.38
N ILE A 48 11.28 31.00 -13.23
CA ILE A 48 11.94 32.16 -13.85
C ILE A 48 12.02 32.00 -15.39
N LEU A 49 12.25 30.79 -15.90
CA LEU A 49 12.32 30.54 -17.34
C LEU A 49 10.95 30.61 -18.05
N ARG A 50 9.86 30.26 -17.37
CA ARG A 50 8.49 30.34 -17.94
C ARG A 50 8.03 31.77 -18.19
N VAL A 51 8.48 32.73 -17.37
CA VAL A 51 8.18 34.17 -17.57
C VAL A 51 8.73 34.68 -18.91
N LYS A 52 9.74 34.01 -19.49
CA LYS A 52 10.46 34.50 -20.68
C LYS A 52 10.04 33.86 -22.00
N LYS A 53 9.14 32.86 -22.01
CA LYS A 53 8.78 32.13 -23.25
C LYS A 53 7.28 31.90 -23.38
N THR A 54 6.58 32.92 -23.88
CA THR A 54 5.27 32.79 -24.51
C THR A 54 5.40 32.15 -25.89
N ALA A 55 5.52 30.83 -25.97
CA ALA A 55 5.17 30.04 -27.16
C ALA A 55 5.26 28.53 -26.87
N ALA A 56 4.14 27.84 -27.06
CA ALA A 56 3.98 26.37 -27.05
C ALA A 56 4.23 25.68 -25.71
N ALA A 57 3.25 25.78 -24.80
CA ALA A 57 3.14 24.88 -23.66
C ALA A 57 2.71 23.48 -24.16
N SER A 58 3.69 22.61 -24.41
CA SER A 58 3.46 21.16 -24.36
C SER A 58 2.89 20.78 -22.99
N PRO A 59 2.00 19.77 -22.88
CA PRO A 59 1.45 19.38 -21.59
C PRO A 59 2.59 19.00 -20.65
N THR A 60 2.88 19.87 -19.68
CA THR A 60 3.86 19.62 -18.64
C THR A 60 3.43 18.35 -17.91
N SER A 61 4.18 17.27 -18.10
CA SER A 61 3.98 16.02 -17.36
C SER A 61 4.04 16.36 -15.88
N ALA A 62 2.90 16.28 -15.20
CA ALA A 62 2.84 16.50 -13.75
C ALA A 62 3.77 15.48 -13.09
N VAL A 63 4.75 15.97 -12.33
CA VAL A 63 5.64 15.10 -11.57
C VAL A 63 4.91 14.75 -10.28
N TYR A 64 4.37 13.54 -10.22
CA TYR A 64 3.72 13.04 -9.03
C TYR A 64 4.77 12.58 -8.00
N SER A 65 4.44 12.73 -6.71
CA SER A 65 5.29 12.29 -5.61
C SER A 65 5.66 10.81 -5.73
N GLU A 66 6.88 10.44 -5.34
CA GLU A 66 7.28 9.03 -5.22
C GLU A 66 6.34 8.24 -4.32
N LEU A 67 5.68 8.91 -3.37
CA LEU A 67 4.64 8.33 -2.52
C LEU A 67 3.52 7.69 -3.34
N LEU A 68 3.06 8.34 -4.41
CA LEU A 68 2.02 7.76 -5.28
C LEU A 68 2.47 6.44 -5.92
N MET A 69 3.76 6.30 -6.20
CA MET A 69 4.34 5.06 -6.76
C MET A 69 4.42 3.93 -5.72
N LYS A 70 4.47 4.29 -4.44
CA LYS A 70 4.52 3.32 -3.33
C LYS A 70 3.14 2.99 -2.78
N LEU A 71 2.14 3.86 -3.00
CA LEU A 71 0.80 3.59 -2.56
C LEU A 71 0.16 2.47 -3.42
N PRO A 72 -0.51 1.50 -2.78
CA PRO A 72 -1.32 0.54 -3.52
C PRO A 72 -2.44 1.29 -4.25
N PRO A 73 -2.73 0.96 -5.53
CA PRO A 73 -3.73 1.66 -6.32
C PRO A 73 -5.14 1.67 -5.69
N ARG A 74 -5.44 0.66 -4.85
CA ARG A 74 -6.71 0.57 -4.11
C ARG A 74 -6.62 1.27 -2.76
N SER A 75 -7.51 2.23 -2.55
CA SER A 75 -7.72 2.93 -1.27
C SER A 75 -8.23 2.02 -0.13
N ASN A 76 -8.70 0.81 -0.43
CA ASN A 76 -9.46 -0.02 0.52
C ASN A 76 -8.66 -1.12 1.24
N ARG A 77 -7.32 -1.10 1.23
CA ARG A 77 -6.53 -2.18 1.88
C ARG A 77 -6.81 -2.28 3.38
N VAL A 78 -7.01 -1.15 4.06
CA VAL A 78 -7.30 -1.10 5.51
C VAL A 78 -8.69 -1.63 5.82
N GLU A 79 -9.71 -1.22 5.04
CA GLU A 79 -11.08 -1.73 5.22
C GLU A 79 -11.17 -3.23 4.93
N CYS A 80 -10.44 -3.71 3.92
CA CYS A 80 -10.32 -5.12 3.61
C CYS A 80 -9.67 -5.88 4.78
N LEU A 81 -8.61 -5.32 5.38
CA LEU A 81 -7.97 -5.88 6.56
C LEU A 81 -8.95 -6.04 7.72
N PHE A 82 -9.70 -4.98 8.07
CA PHE A 82 -10.66 -5.02 9.17
C PHE A 82 -11.86 -5.93 8.86
N SER A 83 -12.28 -6.04 7.61
CA SER A 83 -13.33 -6.99 7.21
C SER A 83 -12.87 -8.44 7.34
N GLN A 84 -11.61 -8.73 6.99
CA GLN A 84 -11.01 -10.03 7.23
C GLN A 84 -10.82 -10.30 8.73
N ALA A 85 -10.43 -9.29 9.50
CA ALA A 85 -10.31 -9.38 10.95
C ALA A 85 -11.66 -9.73 11.59
N LYS A 86 -12.76 -9.12 11.15
CA LYS A 86 -14.12 -9.44 11.59
C LYS A 86 -14.46 -10.93 11.40
N VAL A 87 -14.07 -11.52 10.28
CA VAL A 87 -14.25 -12.96 10.03
C VAL A 87 -13.33 -13.81 10.90
N MET A 88 -12.10 -13.36 11.17
CA MET A 88 -11.17 -14.07 12.04
C MET A 88 -11.59 -14.03 13.52
N LEU A 89 -12.26 -12.96 13.94
CA LEU A 89 -12.83 -12.74 15.27
C LEU A 89 -14.21 -13.43 15.45
N THR A 90 -14.38 -14.62 14.85
CA THR A 90 -15.59 -15.44 15.01
C THR A 90 -15.58 -16.12 16.38
N PRO A 91 -16.74 -16.35 17.04
CA PRO A 91 -16.83 -17.03 18.35
C PRO A 91 -16.12 -18.38 18.43
N LEU A 92 -15.93 -19.10 17.32
CA LEU A 92 -15.17 -20.35 17.28
C LEU A 92 -13.67 -20.19 17.66
N ARG A 93 -13.17 -18.94 17.68
CA ARG A 93 -11.77 -18.60 17.95
C ARG A 93 -11.58 -17.81 19.25
N VAL A 94 -12.58 -17.78 20.12
CA VAL A 94 -12.48 -17.12 21.45
C VAL A 94 -11.42 -17.72 22.37
N SER A 95 -10.98 -18.95 22.12
CA SER A 95 -9.87 -19.57 22.86
C SER A 95 -8.49 -19.06 22.43
N LEU A 96 -8.39 -18.34 21.31
CA LEU A 96 -7.14 -17.73 20.87
C LEU A 96 -6.94 -16.39 21.57
N LEU A 97 -5.75 -16.20 22.17
CA LEU A 97 -5.38 -14.88 22.69
C LEU A 97 -5.41 -13.83 21.57
N PRO A 98 -5.77 -12.57 21.88
CA PRO A 98 -5.78 -11.47 20.90
C PRO A 98 -4.45 -11.32 20.14
N VAL A 99 -3.32 -11.55 20.81
CA VAL A 99 -1.98 -11.52 20.19
C VAL A 99 -1.83 -12.56 19.07
N ASN A 100 -2.40 -13.75 19.25
CA ASN A 100 -2.33 -14.82 18.25
C ASN A 100 -3.20 -14.49 17.03
N ILE A 101 -4.36 -13.86 17.24
CA ILE A 101 -5.23 -13.41 16.16
C ILE A 101 -4.55 -12.30 15.35
N ALA A 102 -3.89 -11.33 16.02
CA ALA A 102 -3.11 -10.30 15.36
C ALA A 102 -1.95 -10.88 14.54
N MET A 103 -1.22 -11.85 15.10
CA MET A 103 -0.14 -12.55 14.40
C MET A 103 -0.66 -13.27 13.15
N LEU A 104 -1.76 -14.03 13.25
CA LEU A 104 -2.35 -14.72 12.10
C LEU A 104 -2.83 -13.75 11.02
N MET A 105 -3.37 -12.59 11.39
CA MET A 105 -3.78 -11.55 10.46
C MET A 105 -2.57 -10.95 9.73
N PHE A 106 -1.50 -10.66 10.46
CA PHE A 106 -0.23 -10.19 9.90
C PHE A 106 0.35 -11.22 8.92
N LEU A 107 0.35 -12.50 9.33
CA LEU A 107 0.82 -13.61 8.52
C LEU A 107 0.04 -13.77 7.21
N ARG A 108 -1.29 -13.64 7.28
CA ARG A 108 -2.17 -13.78 6.12
C ARG A 108 -2.06 -12.60 5.15
N THR A 109 -2.00 -11.38 5.67
CA THR A 109 -1.99 -10.14 4.87
C THR A 109 -0.68 -9.97 4.10
N ASN A 110 0.42 -10.43 4.68
CA ASN A 110 1.76 -10.36 4.11
C ASN A 110 2.21 -11.70 3.52
N SER A 111 1.28 -12.57 3.13
CA SER A 111 1.55 -13.89 2.54
C SER A 111 2.45 -13.86 1.29
N SER A 112 2.52 -12.73 0.59
CA SER A 112 3.43 -12.55 -0.56
C SER A 112 4.89 -12.32 -0.18
N TYR A 113 5.19 -11.98 1.08
CA TYR A 113 6.54 -11.62 1.54
C TYR A 113 7.32 -12.78 2.14
N TRP A 114 6.67 -13.89 2.44
CA TRP A 114 7.32 -15.12 2.88
C TRP A 114 6.85 -16.29 2.06
N ASP A 115 7.73 -17.25 1.87
CA ASP A 115 7.36 -18.58 1.42
C ASP A 115 7.38 -19.54 2.62
N LEU A 116 6.77 -20.71 2.48
CA LEU A 116 6.76 -21.76 3.49
C LEU A 116 8.19 -22.06 3.98
N ALA A 117 9.18 -22.00 3.07
CA ALA A 117 10.60 -22.16 3.38
C ALA A 117 11.14 -21.11 4.35
N THR A 118 10.75 -19.84 4.19
CA THR A 118 11.19 -18.74 5.06
C THR A 118 10.59 -18.89 6.45
N VAL A 119 9.30 -19.24 6.52
CA VAL A 119 8.58 -19.46 7.78
C VAL A 119 9.16 -20.67 8.52
N SER A 120 9.44 -21.77 7.83
CA SER A 120 10.03 -22.97 8.44
C SER A 120 11.43 -22.71 8.97
N ALA A 121 12.25 -21.93 8.25
CA ALA A 121 13.60 -21.58 8.69
C ALA A 121 13.58 -20.74 9.98
N ILE A 122 12.72 -19.71 10.04
CA ILE A 122 12.57 -18.87 11.24
C ILE A 122 12.02 -19.68 12.41
N TYR A 123 11.06 -20.57 12.15
CA TYR A 123 10.48 -21.42 13.19
C TYR A 123 11.51 -22.39 13.78
N GLN A 124 12.31 -23.05 12.93
CA GLN A 124 13.42 -23.91 13.39
C GLN A 124 14.46 -23.12 14.18
N GLN A 125 14.81 -21.91 13.73
CA GLN A 125 15.76 -21.05 14.43
C GLN A 125 15.22 -20.61 15.81
N ALA A 126 13.94 -20.27 15.91
CA ALA A 126 13.29 -19.91 17.17
C ALA A 126 13.23 -21.11 18.15
N GLN A 127 13.00 -22.33 17.66
CA GLN A 127 13.06 -23.55 18.47
C GLN A 127 14.48 -23.85 18.97
N CYS A 128 15.49 -23.72 18.10
CA CYS A 128 16.90 -23.87 18.49
C CYS A 128 17.35 -22.82 19.52
N PHE A 129 16.82 -21.60 19.43
CA PHE A 129 17.11 -20.53 20.38
C PHE A 129 16.48 -20.82 21.75
N GLY A 130 15.20 -21.22 21.79
CA GLY A 130 14.53 -21.63 23.04
C GLY A 130 15.17 -22.86 23.69
N ALA A 131 15.69 -23.81 22.89
CA ALA A 131 16.43 -24.97 23.40
C ALA A 131 17.78 -24.58 24.05
N ARG A 132 18.47 -23.55 23.52
CA ARG A 132 19.72 -23.04 24.08
C ARG A 132 19.53 -22.28 25.40
N GLU A 133 18.47 -21.49 25.53
CA GLU A 133 18.14 -20.79 26.77
C GLU A 133 17.73 -21.78 27.88
N SER A 134 17.09 -22.89 27.52
CA SER A 134 16.70 -23.96 28.45
C SER A 134 17.89 -24.78 28.98
N THR A 135 19.04 -24.75 28.31
CA THR A 135 20.29 -25.41 28.76
C THR A 135 21.22 -24.51 29.58
N LEU A 136 20.88 -23.22 29.72
CA LEU A 136 21.65 -22.22 30.47
C LEU A 136 20.96 -21.81 31.80
N ALA A 137 19.85 -22.44 32.14
CA ALA A 137 19.18 -22.36 33.44
C ALA A 137 19.34 -23.69 34.19
#